data_AF-A0A3B9UZG0-F1
#
_entry.id   AF-A0A3B9UZG0-F1
#
_cell.length_a   1.000
_cell.length_b   1.000
_cell.length_c   1.000
_cell.angle_alpha   90.00
_cell.angle_beta   90.00
_cell.angle_gamma   90.00
#
_symmetry.space_group_name_H-M   'P 1'
#
loop_
_entity.id
_entity.type
_entity.pdbx_description
1 polymer ?
#
loop_
_entity_poly.entity_id
_entity_poly.type
_entity_poly.pdbx_seq_one_letter_code
_entity_poly.pdbx_strand_id
1 'polypeptide(L)' 'GSSNVLLNTGHGALGWTLAAGSARIVSDLVVGRTPEVDISGFDPNRF' A
#
# COMPACT_ATOMS: atom_id res chain seq x y z
N GLY A 1 3.62 -15.58 9.92
CA GLY A 1 3.59 -15.66 8.45
C GLY A 1 4.17 -14.37 7.89
N SER A 2 5.16 -14.48 7.00
CA SER A 2 5.72 -13.45 6.11
C SER A 2 5.69 -11.98 6.55
N SER A 3 6.29 -11.65 7.71
CA SER A 3 6.39 -10.26 8.21
C SER A 3 7.24 -9.31 7.34
N ASN A 4 7.84 -9.83 6.26
CA ASN A 4 8.72 -9.12 5.34
C ASN A 4 8.15 -9.04 3.91
N VAL A 5 6.84 -9.25 3.74
CA VAL A 5 6.17 -9.17 2.45
C VAL A 5 5.12 -8.06 2.49
N LEU A 6 5.18 -7.17 1.51
CA LEU A 6 4.18 -6.13 1.29
C LEU A 6 3.36 -6.47 0.03
N LEU A 7 2.06 -6.20 0.08
CA LEU A 7 1.14 -6.43 -1.03
C LEU A 7 0.60 -5.09 -1.53
N ASN A 8 0.85 -4.81 -2.82
CA ASN A 8 0.32 -3.63 -3.50
C ASN A 8 -0.77 -4.07 -4.49
N THR A 9 -1.93 -4.46 -3.95
CA THR A 9 -3.03 -5.06 -4.73
C THR A 9 -4.37 -4.40 -4.38
N GLY A 10 -5.45 -4.73 -5.10
CA GLY A 10 -6.80 -4.22 -4.81
C GLY A 10 -7.20 -2.92 -5.52
N HIS A 11 -6.40 -2.41 -6.46
CA HIS A 11 -6.66 -1.13 -7.16
C HIS A 11 -7.80 -1.13 -8.19
N GLY A 12 -8.35 -2.30 -8.52
CA GLY A 12 -9.42 -2.44 -9.51
C GLY A 12 -9.06 -1.84 -10.89
N ALA A 13 -10.05 -1.24 -11.56
CA ALA A 13 -9.88 -0.62 -12.88
C ALA A 13 -8.99 0.63 -12.88
N LEU A 14 -8.73 1.24 -11.72
CA LEU A 14 -7.92 2.44 -11.58
C LEU A 14 -6.43 2.14 -11.33
N GLY A 15 -6.00 0.88 -11.48
CA GLY A 15 -4.61 0.47 -11.19
C GLY A 15 -3.54 1.33 -11.86
N TRP A 16 -3.71 1.68 -13.14
CA TRP A 16 -2.77 2.57 -13.84
C TRP A 16 -2.75 3.98 -13.25
N THR A 17 -3.92 4.56 -13.04
CA THR A 17 -4.09 5.90 -12.48
C THR A 17 -3.45 6.03 -11.09
N LEU A 18 -3.55 4.96 -10.28
CA LEU A 18 -3.06 4.96 -8.90
C LEU A 18 -1.62 4.46 -8.77
N ALA A 19 -1.01 3.93 -9.84
CA ALA A 19 0.26 3.21 -9.78
C ALA A 19 1.39 4.00 -9.12
N ALA A 20 1.60 5.27 -9.50
CA ALA A 20 2.66 6.10 -8.94
C ALA A 20 2.44 6.40 -7.45
N GLY A 21 1.19 6.70 -7.06
CA GLY A 21 0.83 6.99 -5.67
C GLY A 21 0.98 5.77 -4.76
N SER A 22 0.47 4.62 -5.18
CA SER A 22 0.58 3.40 -4.37
C SER A 22 2.01 2.86 -4.31
N ALA A 23 2.80 3.01 -5.38
CA ALA A 23 4.23 2.69 -5.35
C ALA A 23 5.00 3.57 -4.35
N ARG A 24 4.63 4.84 -4.21
CA ARG A 24 5.25 5.74 -3.22
C ARG A 24 4.98 5.26 -1.80
N ILE A 25 3.73 4.91 -1.48
CA ILE A 25 3.32 4.34 -0.19
C ILE A 25 4.15 3.08 0.12
N VAL A 26 4.21 2.14 -0.83
CA VAL A 26 5.00 0.91 -0.64
C VAL A 26 6.47 1.22 -0.40
N SER A 27 7.06 2.15 -1.16
CA SER A 27 8.44 2.57 -0.96
C SER A 27 8.68 3.09 0.45
N ASP A 28 7.79 3.93 0.97
CA ASP A 28 7.91 4.47 2.32
C ASP A 28 7.84 3.36 3.38
N LEU A 29 6.90 2.41 3.23
CA LEU A 29 6.79 1.24 4.11
C LEU A 29 8.04 0.35 4.09
N VAL A 30 8.63 0.11 2.91
CA VAL A 30 9.87 -0.70 2.77
C VAL A 30 11.03 -0.10 3.56
N VAL A 31 11.15 1.23 3.59
CA VAL A 31 12.24 1.93 4.30
C VAL A 31 11.86 2.37 5.73
N GLY A 32 10.69 1.93 6.24
CA GLY A 32 10.22 2.27 7.59
C GLY A 32 9.82 3.73 7.77
N ARG A 33 9.45 4.43 6.69
CA ARG A 33 8.88 5.78 6.74
C ARG A 33 7.37 5.72 6.83
N THR A 34 6.80 6.67 7.57
CA THR A 34 5.34 6.87 7.60
C THR A 34 4.87 7.44 6.26
N PRO A 35 3.92 6.80 5.57
CA PRO A 35 3.30 7.36 4.37
C PRO A 35 2.58 8.68 4.65
N GLU A 36 2.54 9.59 3.68
CA GLU A 36 1.85 10.88 3.79
C GLU A 36 0.32 10.74 3.91
N VAL A 37 -0.23 9.68 3.31
CA VAL A 37 -1.67 9.37 3.31
C VAL A 37 -1.95 8.28 4.33
N ASP A 38 -3.03 8.41 5.10
CA ASP A 38 -3.50 7.33 5.97
C ASP A 38 -3.95 6.12 5.14
N ILE A 39 -3.37 4.97 5.44
CA ILE A 39 -3.61 3.71 4.74
C ILE A 39 -4.37 2.68 5.58
N SER A 40 -4.85 3.07 6.78
CA SER A 40 -5.61 2.20 7.68
C SER A 40 -6.81 1.53 7.01
N GLY A 41 -7.48 2.24 6.08
CA GLY A 41 -8.60 1.73 5.29
C GLY A 41 -8.23 0.61 4.29
N PHE A 42 -6.95 0.32 4.09
CA PHE A 42 -6.46 -0.75 3.22
C PHE A 42 -6.00 -1.99 3.99
N ASP A 43 -6.20 -2.05 5.31
CA ASP A 43 -5.87 -3.23 6.11
C ASP A 43 -6.67 -4.46 5.59
N PRO A 44 -6.00 -5.61 5.40
CA PRO A 44 -6.65 -6.83 4.94
C PRO A 44 -7.65 -7.41 5.96
N ASN A 45 -7.55 -7.05 7.24
CA ASN A 45 -8.44 -7.47 8.33
C ASN A 45 -9.51 -6.42 8.68
N ARG A 46 -9.76 -5.44 7.81
CA ARG A 46 -10.76 -4.39 8.06
C ARG A 46 -12.23 -4.85 8.05
N PHE A 47 -12.48 -6.13 7.75
CA PHE A 47 -13.80 -6.76 7.67
C PHE A 47 -13.89 -7.97 8.60
#